data_AF-X0U6C8-F1
#
_entry.id   AF-X0U6C8-F1
#
_cell.length_a   1.000
_cell.length_b   1.000
_cell.length_c   1.000
_cell.angle_alpha   90.00
_cell.angle_beta   90.00
_cell.angle_gamma   90.00
#
_symmetry.space_group_name_H-M   'P 1'
#
loop_
_entity.id
_entity.type
_entity.pdbx_description
1 polymer ?
#
loop_
_entity_poly.entity_id
_entity_poly.type
_entity_poly.pdbx_seq_one_letter_code
_entity_poly.pdbx_strand_id
1 'polypeptide(L)'
;DIINHDERLIIDLKTTADISKFKYSATKYNYNSQAYIYQKLFGYEMIFMVIDKNTHQIGIYDCSYEFLSYGEDKVQQAVEQYKLFFNNPDFEPDNYFINKTL
;
A
#
# COMPACT_ATOMS: atom_id res chain seq x y z
N ASP A 1 -4.20 -13.22 3.93
CA ASP A 1 -5.26 -12.19 3.90
C ASP A 1 -6.62 -12.86 4.02
N ILE A 2 -7.57 -12.16 4.62
CA ILE A 2 -8.91 -12.64 4.94
C ILE A 2 -9.92 -11.61 4.40
N ILE A 3 -10.97 -12.08 3.75
CA ILE A 3 -12.16 -11.27 3.46
C ILE A 3 -13.25 -11.78 4.41
N ASN A 4 -13.62 -10.95 5.38
CA ASN A 4 -14.72 -11.20 6.29
C ASN A 4 -15.97 -10.54 5.71
N HIS A 5 -16.91 -11.36 5.23
CA HIS A 5 -18.15 -10.87 4.62
C HIS A 5 -19.17 -10.40 5.65
N ASP A 6 -19.19 -11.00 6.84
CA ASP A 6 -20.14 -10.67 7.91
C ASP A 6 -19.90 -9.24 8.43
N GLU A 7 -18.64 -8.92 8.72
CA GLU A 7 -18.21 -7.60 9.19
C GLU A 7 -17.84 -6.64 8.05
N ARG A 8 -17.86 -7.13 6.80
CA ARG A 8 -17.43 -6.39 5.60
C ARG A 8 -16.03 -5.76 5.74
N LEU A 9 -15.07 -6.59 6.17
CA LEU A 9 -13.68 -6.22 6.43
C LEU A 9 -12.70 -7.05 5.62
N ILE A 10 -11.63 -6.41 5.19
CA ILE A 10 -10.42 -7.04 4.65
C ILE A 10 -9.36 -6.99 5.73
N ILE A 11 -8.77 -8.14 6.04
CA ILE A 11 -7.74 -8.25 7.07
C ILE A 11 -6.47 -8.81 6.42
N ASP A 12 -5.42 -8.01 6.41
CA ASP A 12 -4.09 -8.47 6.03
C ASP A 12 -3.27 -8.76 7.30
N LEU A 13 -2.73 -9.97 7.35
CA LEU A 13 -1.92 -10.45 8.48
C LEU A 13 -0.45 -10.16 8.19
N LYS A 14 0.19 -9.40 9.06
CA LYS A 14 1.62 -9.08 8.95
C LYS A 14 2.40 -9.53 10.19
N THR A 15 3.69 -9.74 9.99
CA THR A 15 4.65 -9.86 11.09
C THR A 15 5.67 -8.72 11.01
N THR A 16 6.19 -8.29 12.15
CA THR A 16 7.26 -7.28 12.23
C THR A 16 8.28 -7.68 13.29
N ALA A 17 9.51 -7.16 13.18
CA ALA A 17 10.50 -7.29 14.24
C ALA A 17 10.45 -6.14 15.26
N ASP A 18 9.72 -5.07 14.93
CA ASP A 18 9.54 -3.89 15.78
C ASP A 18 8.21 -3.22 15.42
N ILE A 19 7.21 -3.41 16.25
CA ILE A 19 5.85 -2.89 16.05
C ILE A 19 5.77 -1.37 16.21
N SER A 20 6.68 -0.76 16.97
CA SER A 20 6.75 0.71 17.10
C SER A 20 7.09 1.39 15.77
N LYS A 21 7.78 0.68 14.87
CA LYS A 21 8.13 1.15 13.52
C LYS A 21 7.11 0.76 12.46
N PHE A 22 6.00 0.12 12.83
CA PHE A 22 5.05 -0.40 11.84
C PHE A 22 4.50 0.69 10.91
N LYS A 23 4.17 1.88 11.43
CA LYS A 23 3.71 3.01 10.60
C LYS A 23 4.72 3.38 9.50
N TYR A 24 6.01 3.43 9.84
CA TYR A 24 7.06 3.69 8.88
C TYR A 24 7.19 2.55 7.86
N SER A 25 7.15 1.29 8.32
CA SER A 25 7.15 0.11 7.44
C SER A 25 5.98 0.12 6.46
N ALA A 26 4.78 0.49 6.92
CA ALA A 26 3.58 0.54 6.08
C ALA A 26 3.75 1.49 4.90
N THR A 27 4.32 2.67 5.13
CA THR A 27 4.64 3.62 4.07
C THR A 27 5.76 3.12 3.16
N LYS A 28 6.84 2.59 3.74
CA LYS A 28 8.04 2.12 3.02
C LYS A 28 7.75 0.95 2.09
N TYR A 29 6.90 0.02 2.52
CA TYR A 29 6.56 -1.20 1.78
C TYR A 29 5.24 -1.10 1.01
N ASN A 30 4.73 0.11 0.77
CA ASN A 30 3.54 0.38 -0.05
C ASN A 30 2.25 -0.28 0.47
N TYR A 31 2.10 -0.46 1.78
CA TYR A 31 0.87 -1.02 2.36
C TYR A 31 -0.31 -0.08 2.16
N ASN A 32 -0.06 1.21 1.96
CA ASN A 32 -1.08 2.16 1.53
C ASN A 32 -1.63 1.87 0.13
N SER A 33 -0.77 1.59 -0.84
CA SER A 33 -1.19 1.16 -2.18
C SER A 33 -1.94 -0.17 -2.12
N GLN A 34 -1.47 -1.12 -1.30
CA GLN A 34 -2.17 -2.38 -1.06
C GLN A 34 -3.59 -2.13 -0.54
N ALA A 35 -3.72 -1.30 0.50
CA ALA A 35 -5.00 -0.97 1.10
C ALA A 35 -5.95 -0.29 0.11
N TYR A 36 -5.47 0.72 -0.63
CA TYR A 36 -6.26 1.38 -1.66
C TYR A 36 -6.78 0.39 -2.71
N ILE A 37 -5.90 -0.45 -3.27
CA ILE A 37 -6.29 -1.42 -4.31
C ILE A 37 -7.31 -2.42 -3.75
N TYR A 38 -7.07 -2.98 -2.57
CA TYR A 38 -7.96 -3.97 -1.97
C TYR A 38 -9.34 -3.38 -1.67
N GLN A 39 -9.42 -2.18 -1.09
CA GLN A 39 -10.71 -1.53 -0.85
C GLN A 39 -11.46 -1.24 -2.16
N LYS A 40 -10.77 -0.84 -3.24
CA LYS A 40 -11.40 -0.64 -4.55
C LYS A 40 -11.90 -1.94 -5.19
N LEU A 41 -11.16 -3.05 -5.03
CA LEU A 41 -11.53 -4.35 -5.60
C LEU A 41 -12.70 -5.00 -4.87
N PHE A 42 -12.73 -4.92 -3.54
CA PHE A 42 -13.68 -5.68 -2.71
C PHE A 42 -14.80 -4.82 -2.09
N GLY A 43 -14.68 -3.49 -2.10
CA GLY A 43 -15.71 -2.57 -1.58
C GLY A 43 -15.91 -2.62 -0.06
N TYR A 44 -14.91 -3.12 0.67
CA TYR A 44 -14.87 -3.30 2.12
C TYR A 44 -13.73 -2.47 2.72
N GLU A 45 -13.86 -2.10 3.98
CA GLU A 45 -12.77 -1.44 4.71
C GLU A 45 -11.63 -2.42 4.99
N MET A 46 -10.42 -1.91 5.16
CA MET A 46 -9.23 -2.74 5.38
C MET A 46 -8.50 -2.37 6.66
N ILE A 47 -8.09 -3.41 7.40
CA ILE A 47 -7.20 -3.30 8.55
C ILE A 47 -5.96 -4.17 8.37
N PHE A 48 -4.87 -3.78 9.02
CA PHE A 48 -3.70 -4.64 9.22
C PHE A 48 -3.72 -5.20 10.63
N MET A 49 -3.66 -6.52 10.75
CA MET A 49 -3.41 -7.19 12.03
C MET A 49 -1.96 -7.66 12.04
N VAL A 50 -1.18 -7.13 12.96
CA VAL A 50 0.28 -7.24 12.96
C VAL A 50 0.75 -7.88 14.25
N ILE A 51 1.62 -8.87 14.17
CA ILE A 51 2.31 -9.43 15.34
C ILE A 51 3.79 -9.07 15.33
N ASP A 52 4.28 -8.57 16.46
CA ASP A 52 5.71 -8.41 16.72
C ASP A 52 6.33 -9.78 17.06
N LYS A 53 7.35 -10.19 16.32
CA LYS A 53 7.99 -11.51 16.51
C LYS A 53 8.84 -11.61 17.78
N ASN A 54 9.23 -10.48 18.36
CA ASN A 54 10.09 -10.44 19.54
C ASN A 54 9.27 -10.27 20.82
N THR A 55 8.27 -9.39 20.78
CA THR A 55 7.42 -9.10 21.96
C THR A 55 6.12 -9.88 21.97
N HIS A 56 5.74 -10.50 20.84
CA HIS A 56 4.43 -11.12 20.61
C HIS A 56 3.24 -10.16 20.78
N GLN A 57 3.50 -8.85 20.80
CA GLN A 57 2.44 -7.85 20.84
C GLN A 57 1.67 -7.88 19.51
N ILE A 58 0.35 -7.83 19.61
CA ILE A 58 -0.55 -7.68 18.48
C ILE A 58 -0.94 -6.20 18.37
N GLY A 59 -0.83 -5.65 17.17
CA GLY A 59 -1.36 -4.35 16.80
C GLY A 59 -2.43 -4.49 15.73
N ILE A 60 -3.47 -3.66 15.83
CA ILE A 60 -4.51 -3.53 14.83
C ILE A 60 -4.43 -2.10 14.31
N TYR A 61 -4.25 -1.95 12.99
CA TYR A 61 -4.06 -0.66 12.35
C TYR A 61 -5.14 -0.47 11.29
N ASP A 62 -5.94 0.58 11.46
CA ASP A 62 -6.89 1.08 10.50
C ASP A 62 -6.21 1.90 9.40
N CYS A 63 -6.89 2.06 8.26
CA CYS A 63 -6.41 2.84 7.13
C CYS A 63 -7.09 4.21 7.11
N SER A 64 -6.40 5.26 7.56
CA SER A 64 -6.93 6.63 7.50
C SER A 64 -7.12 7.11 6.06
N TYR A 65 -7.91 8.17 5.87
CA TYR A 65 -8.09 8.81 4.56
C TYR A 65 -6.76 9.24 3.94
N GLU A 66 -5.86 9.85 4.72
CA GLU A 66 -4.56 10.30 4.25
C GLU A 66 -3.67 9.12 3.84
N PHE A 67 -3.76 8.01 4.58
CA PHE A 67 -3.04 6.78 4.24
C PHE A 67 -3.52 6.23 2.89
N LEU A 68 -4.84 6.17 2.68
CA LEU A 68 -5.44 5.68 1.44
C LEU A 68 -5.18 6.62 0.25
N SER A 69 -5.33 7.94 0.44
CA SER A 69 -5.06 8.95 -0.58
C SER A 69 -3.59 8.92 -1.02
N TYR A 70 -2.66 8.76 -0.07
CA TYR A 70 -1.24 8.58 -0.43
C TYR A 70 -0.99 7.23 -1.14
N GLY A 71 -1.79 6.21 -0.84
CA GLY A 71 -1.78 4.93 -1.56
C GLY A 71 -2.24 5.07 -3.02
N GLU A 72 -3.33 5.80 -3.23
CA GLU A 72 -3.90 6.14 -4.54
C GLU A 72 -2.89 6.88 -5.41
N ASP A 73 -2.27 7.94 -4.89
CA ASP A 73 -1.27 8.72 -5.62
C ASP A 73 -0.11 7.84 -6.11
N LYS A 74 0.37 6.93 -5.25
CA LYS A 74 1.46 6.01 -5.61
C LYS A 74 1.02 5.00 -6.67
N VAL A 75 -0.21 4.50 -6.61
CA VAL A 75 -0.76 3.60 -7.62
C VAL A 75 -0.90 4.33 -8.95
N GLN A 76 -1.44 5.54 -8.95
CA GLN A 76 -1.61 6.35 -10.15
C GLN A 76 -0.25 6.65 -10.81
N GLN A 77 0.75 7.07 -10.04
CA GLN A 77 2.11 7.27 -10.54
C GLN A 77 2.69 5.98 -11.13
N ALA A 78 2.53 4.84 -10.46
CA ALA A 78 3.02 3.56 -10.97
C ALA A 78 2.33 3.16 -12.29
N VAL A 79 1.02 3.39 -12.40
CA VAL A 79 0.25 3.15 -13.64
C VAL A 79 0.70 4.07 -14.77
N GLU A 80 0.95 5.35 -14.49
CA GLU A 80 1.47 6.30 -15.48
C GLU A 80 2.84 5.91 -16.00
N GLN A 81 3.75 5.52 -15.10
CA GLN A 81 5.06 5.01 -15.48
C GLN A 81 4.94 3.73 -16.32
N TYR A 82 4.08 2.80 -15.91
CA TYR A 82 3.83 1.60 -16.71
C TYR A 82 3.32 1.94 -18.12
N LYS A 83 2.35 2.85 -18.25
CA LYS A 83 1.83 3.28 -19.55
C LYS A 83 2.89 3.98 -20.40
N LEU A 84 3.75 4.81 -19.80
CA LEU A 84 4.83 5.48 -20.50
C LEU A 84 5.83 4.47 -21.07
N PHE A 85 6.27 3.50 -20.27
CA PHE A 85 7.30 2.55 -20.67
C PHE A 85 6.79 1.45 -21.62
N PHE A 86 5.52 1.05 -21.50
CA PHE A 86 5.01 -0.14 -22.20
C PHE A 86 3.87 0.14 -23.18
N ASN A 87 3.17 1.27 -23.05
CA ASN A 87 2.02 1.59 -23.90
C ASN A 87 2.23 2.84 -24.77
N ASN A 88 3.40 3.48 -24.68
CA ASN A 88 3.78 4.57 -25.57
C ASN A 88 4.84 4.07 -26.57
N PRO A 89 4.46 3.82 -27.85
CA PRO A 89 5.40 3.33 -28.86
C PRO A 89 6.47 4.36 -29.24
N ASP A 90 6.26 5.63 -28.93
CA ASP A 90 7.20 6.72 -29.20
C ASP A 90 8.14 7.01 -28.02
N PHE A 91 8.03 6.25 -26.93
CA PHE A 91 8.89 6.43 -25.76
C PHE A 91 10.23 5.72 -25.96
N GLU A 92 11.31 6.48 -25.90
CA GLU A 92 12.69 5.99 -25.94
C GLU A 92 13.28 5.97 -24.51
N PRO A 93 13.41 4.78 -23.87
CA PRO A 93 13.84 4.67 -22.47
C PRO A 93 15.21 5.27 -22.19
N ASP A 94 16.11 5.25 -23.18
CA ASP A 94 17.48 5.78 -23.07
C ASP A 94 17.52 7.30 -22.79
N ASN A 95 16.42 8.01 -23.09
CA ASN A 95 16.31 9.46 -22.89
C ASN A 95 15.55 9.83 -21.61
N TYR A 96 15.14 8.87 -20.78
CA TYR A 96 14.35 9.12 -19.59
C TYR A 96 15.22 9.62 -18.41
N PHE A 97 14.86 10.76 -17.85
CA PHE A 97 15.47 11.28 -16.62
C PHE A 97 14.42 11.82 -15.65
N ILE A 98 14.66 11.60 -14.36
CA ILE A 98 13.78 12.06 -13.28
C ILE A 98 14.29 13.41 -12.78
N ASN A 99 13.45 14.44 -12.84
CA ASN A 99 13.70 15.72 -12.20
C ASN A 99 12.75 15.90 -11.01
N LYS A 100 13.30 16.15 -9.81
CA LYS A 100 12.55 16.32 -8.57
C LYS A 100 13.14 17.44 -7.73
N THR A 101 12.26 18.25 -7.15
CA THR A 101 12.59 19.14 -6.04
C THR A 101 12.32 18.40 -4.73
N LEU A 102 13.25 18.48 -3.79
CA LEU A 102 13.11 17.90 -2.45
C LEU A 102 12.41 18.87 -1.50
#